data_AF-A0A3A5IJX8-F1
#
_entry.id   AF-A0A3A5IJX8-F1
#
_cell.length_a   1.000
_cell.length_b   1.000
_cell.length_c   1.000
_cell.angle_alpha   90.00
_cell.angle_beta   90.00
_cell.angle_gamma   90.00
#
_symmetry.space_group_name_H-M   'P 1'
#
loop_
_entity.id
_entity.type
_entity.pdbx_description
1 polymer ?
#
loop_
_entity_poly.entity_id
_entity_poly.type
_entity_poly.pdbx_seq_one_letter_code
_entity_poly.pdbx_strand_id
1 'polypeptide(L)'
;MNKVLFWLTWGLAFLIINLSVVPIAAFILYGAGENEGIFSAPFIRIVGLFLLVNLITLQMFIAGRKDNKRGFLIGVNMAVLQVAGLVLFISTISTVAVIFVMVILLVAAVLLVKEIRRPAY
;
A
#
# COMPACT_ATOMS: atom_id res chain seq x y z
N MET A 1 14.65 -15.53 -7.45
CA MET A 1 15.28 -14.49 -6.61
C MET A 1 15.82 -15.17 -5.35
N ASN A 2 16.78 -14.60 -4.59
CA ASN A 2 17.16 -15.24 -3.31
C ASN A 2 15.92 -15.27 -2.41
N LYS A 3 15.50 -16.45 -1.99
CA LYS A 3 14.26 -16.68 -1.23
C LYS A 3 14.25 -15.91 0.08
N VAL A 4 15.40 -15.82 0.76
CA VAL A 4 15.55 -15.06 2.01
C VAL A 4 15.35 -13.57 1.74
N LEU A 5 16.03 -13.04 0.72
CA LEU A 5 15.93 -11.63 0.34
C LEU A 5 14.50 -11.25 -0.08
N PHE A 6 13.81 -12.12 -0.83
CA PHE A 6 12.41 -11.94 -1.20
C PHE A 6 11.51 -11.74 0.02
N TRP A 7 11.53 -12.68 0.96
CA TRP A 7 10.67 -12.63 2.14
C TRP A 7 10.99 -11.43 3.03
N LEU A 8 12.28 -11.10 3.18
CA LEU A 8 12.72 -9.98 3.99
C LEU A 8 12.26 -8.66 3.37
N THR A 9 12.55 -8.42 2.08
CA THR A 9 12.17 -7.16 1.41
C THR A 9 10.65 -7.02 1.29
N TRP A 10 9.93 -8.09 0.94
CA TRP A 10 8.47 -8.05 0.85
C TRP A 10 7.83 -7.83 2.22
N GLY A 11 8.25 -8.56 3.25
CA GLY A 11 7.72 -8.43 4.60
C GLY A 11 7.98 -7.05 5.20
N LEU A 12 9.16 -6.49 4.95
CA LEU A 12 9.52 -5.15 5.39
C LEU A 12 8.69 -4.07 4.67
N ALA A 13 8.50 -4.18 3.35
CA ALA A 13 7.61 -3.29 2.61
C ALA A 13 6.16 -3.37 3.13
N PHE A 14 5.66 -4.57 3.38
CA PHE A 14 4.33 -4.80 3.95
C PHE A 14 4.19 -4.13 5.32
N LEU A 15 5.16 -4.34 6.21
CA LEU A 15 5.12 -3.77 7.56
C LEU A 15 5.15 -2.24 7.52
N ILE A 16 6.07 -1.64 6.76
CA ILE A 16 6.23 -0.18 6.71
C ILE A 16 5.00 0.49 6.10
N ILE A 17 4.45 -0.06 5.01
CA ILE A 17 3.22 0.50 4.40
C ILE A 17 2.07 0.46 5.40
N ASN A 18 1.82 -0.67 6.05
CA ASN A 18 0.74 -0.77 7.02
C ASN A 18 0.96 0.17 8.21
N LEU A 19 2.20 0.26 8.73
CA LEU A 19 2.55 1.18 9.81
C LEU A 19 2.34 2.65 9.43
N SER A 20 2.68 3.04 8.19
CA SER A 20 2.51 4.41 7.70
C SER A 20 1.04 4.85 7.62
N VAL A 21 0.11 3.90 7.57
CA VAL A 21 -1.34 4.14 7.45
C VAL A 21 -2.03 4.14 8.81
N VAL A 22 -1.40 3.61 9.86
CA VAL A 22 -1.95 3.59 11.22
C VAL A 22 -2.40 4.97 11.72
N PRO A 23 -1.63 6.06 11.56
CA PRO A 23 -2.08 7.38 12.01
C PRO A 23 -3.37 7.85 11.31
N ILE A 24 -3.52 7.54 10.03
CA ILE A 24 -4.71 7.86 9.24
C ILE A 24 -5.90 7.01 9.73
N ALA A 25 -5.68 5.71 9.96
CA ALA A 25 -6.72 4.84 10.49
C ALA A 25 -7.17 5.26 11.90
N ALA A 26 -6.23 5.65 12.76
CA ALA A 26 -6.53 6.19 14.09
C ALA A 26 -7.35 7.47 14.00
N PHE A 27 -7.00 8.40 13.09
CA PHE A 27 -7.79 9.60 12.85
C PHE A 27 -9.22 9.28 12.39
N ILE A 28 -9.41 8.27 11.53
CA ILE A 28 -10.75 7.85 11.09
C ILE A 28 -11.56 7.23 12.24
N LEU A 29 -10.95 6.40 13.09
CA LEU A 29 -11.64 5.76 14.22
C LEU A 29 -12.02 6.76 15.31
N TYR A 30 -11.06 7.55 15.77
CA TYR A 30 -11.22 8.42 16.94
C TYR A 30 -11.75 9.82 16.58
N GLY A 31 -11.75 10.18 15.30
CA GLY A 31 -12.45 11.36 14.80
C GLY A 31 -13.94 11.13 14.55
N ALA A 32 -14.42 9.88 14.59
CA ALA A 32 -15.84 9.54 14.52
C ALA A 32 -16.48 9.64 15.92
N GLY A 33 -17.76 10.01 15.99
CA GLY A 33 -18.46 10.15 17.27
C GLY A 33 -18.48 8.85 18.08
N GLU A 34 -18.51 8.95 19.41
CA GLU A 34 -18.28 7.88 20.40
C GLU A 34 -19.18 6.61 20.28
N ASN A 35 -20.16 6.58 19.37
CA ASN A 35 -21.18 5.52 19.27
C ASN A 35 -21.14 4.70 17.96
N GLU A 36 -20.07 4.77 17.18
CA GLU A 36 -19.99 4.07 15.90
C GLU A 36 -19.46 2.62 16.06
N GLY A 37 -20.35 1.62 15.92
CA GLY A 37 -20.02 0.19 16.07
C GLY A 37 -19.14 -0.40 14.95
N ILE A 38 -18.88 -1.71 15.00
CA ILE A 38 -17.93 -2.41 14.10
C ILE A 38 -18.38 -2.45 12.62
N PHE A 39 -19.66 -2.23 12.33
CA PHE A 39 -20.18 -2.09 10.94
C PHE A 39 -20.48 -0.63 10.55
N SER A 40 -19.81 0.31 11.21
CA SER A 40 -19.97 1.74 10.93
C SER A 40 -19.22 2.16 9.66
N ALA A 41 -19.59 3.32 9.12
CA ALA A 41 -18.92 3.90 7.94
C ALA A 41 -17.40 4.13 8.14
N PRO A 42 -16.90 4.57 9.30
CA PRO A 42 -15.47 4.65 9.63
C PRO A 42 -14.74 3.32 9.51
N PHE A 43 -15.32 2.23 10.01
CA PHE A 43 -14.71 0.91 9.91
C PHE A 43 -14.55 0.46 8.46
N ILE A 44 -15.60 0.62 7.64
CA ILE A 44 -15.54 0.31 6.19
C ILE A 44 -14.46 1.14 5.49
N ARG A 45 -14.33 2.44 5.83
CA ARG A 45 -13.28 3.31 5.28
C ARG A 45 -11.88 2.79 5.62
N ILE A 46 -11.67 2.30 6.83
CA ILE A 46 -10.36 1.75 7.25
C ILE A 46 -10.05 0.46 6.53
N VAL A 47 -11.01 -0.48 6.46
CA VAL A 47 -10.82 -1.72 5.71
C VAL A 47 -10.49 -1.41 4.24
N GLY A 48 -11.23 -0.49 3.63
CA GLY A 48 -10.95 -0.02 2.26
C GLY A 48 -9.56 0.60 2.11
N LEU A 49 -9.15 1.44 3.06
CA LEU A 49 -7.83 2.06 3.09
C LEU A 49 -6.72 0.99 3.18
N PHE A 50 -6.84 0.03 4.09
CA PHE A 50 -5.90 -1.08 4.24
C PHE A 50 -5.80 -1.93 2.97
N LEU A 51 -6.92 -2.18 2.28
CA LEU A 51 -6.89 -2.89 1.00
C LEU A 51 -6.17 -2.07 -0.10
N LEU A 52 -6.48 -0.78 -0.21
CA LEU A 52 -5.90 0.11 -1.22
C LEU A 52 -4.40 0.26 -1.05
N VAL A 53 -3.93 0.47 0.18
CA VAL A 53 -2.49 0.68 0.43
C VAL A 53 -1.67 -0.59 0.20
N ASN A 54 -2.29 -1.77 0.33
CA ASN A 54 -1.63 -3.06 0.12
C ASN A 54 -1.66 -3.54 -1.35
N LEU A 55 -2.14 -2.74 -2.31
CA LEU A 55 -2.08 -3.12 -3.73
C LEU A 55 -0.64 -3.36 -4.20
N ILE A 56 0.30 -2.52 -3.76
CA ILE A 56 1.71 -2.66 -4.17
C ILE A 56 2.39 -3.85 -3.49
N THR A 57 2.04 -4.15 -2.23
CA THR A 57 2.59 -5.31 -1.50
C THR A 57 2.08 -6.61 -2.11
N LEU A 58 0.81 -6.64 -2.56
CA LEU A 58 0.25 -7.75 -3.32
C LEU A 58 0.92 -7.91 -4.68
N GLN A 59 1.18 -6.81 -5.40
CA GLN A 59 1.90 -6.85 -6.67
C GLN A 59 3.32 -7.41 -6.50
N MET A 60 4.05 -6.94 -5.49
CA MET A 60 5.39 -7.43 -5.15
C MET A 60 5.36 -8.92 -4.80
N PHE A 61 4.35 -9.36 -4.04
CA PHE A 61 4.18 -10.77 -3.70
C PHE A 61 4.07 -11.63 -4.96
N ILE A 62 3.17 -11.26 -5.88
CA ILE A 62 2.94 -12.00 -7.13
C ILE A 62 4.19 -11.96 -8.01
N ALA A 63 4.83 -10.80 -8.17
CA ALA A 63 6.06 -10.66 -8.96
C ALA A 63 7.18 -11.56 -8.42
N GLY A 64 7.36 -11.61 -7.10
CA GLY A 64 8.36 -12.47 -6.47
C GLY A 64 8.03 -13.96 -6.59
N ARG A 65 6.74 -14.34 -6.52
CA ARG A 65 6.30 -15.73 -6.74
C ARG A 65 6.48 -16.19 -8.19
N LYS A 66 6.44 -15.27 -9.15
CA LYS A 66 6.70 -15.51 -10.59
C LYS A 66 8.18 -15.30 -10.97
N ASP A 67 9.07 -15.16 -9.99
CA ASP A 67 10.50 -14.87 -10.20
C ASP A 67 10.81 -13.64 -11.09
N ASN A 68 9.83 -12.73 -11.24
CA ASN A 68 9.96 -11.51 -12.02
C ASN A 68 10.72 -10.44 -11.21
N LYS A 69 12.06 -10.54 -11.20
CA LYS A 69 12.96 -9.62 -10.47
C LYS A 69 12.71 -8.15 -10.84
N ARG A 70 12.46 -7.85 -12.12
CA ARG A 70 12.22 -6.47 -12.58
C ARG A 70 10.90 -5.93 -12.03
N GLY A 71 9.82 -6.72 -12.10
CA GLY A 71 8.53 -6.35 -11.53
C GLY A 71 8.59 -6.17 -10.01
N PHE A 72 9.36 -7.02 -9.32
CA PHE A 72 9.58 -6.90 -7.88
C PHE A 72 10.30 -5.60 -7.52
N LEU A 73 11.40 -5.27 -8.21
CA LEU A 73 12.16 -4.03 -7.96
C LEU A 73 11.35 -2.76 -8.26
N ILE A 74 10.55 -2.77 -9.34
CA ILE A 74 9.62 -1.67 -9.62
C ILE A 74 8.62 -1.54 -8.46
N GLY A 75 8.10 -2.66 -7.95
CA GLY A 75 7.23 -2.69 -6.77
C GLY A 75 7.89 -2.10 -5.53
N VAL A 76 9.15 -2.43 -5.25
CA VAL A 76 9.93 -1.85 -4.13
C VAL A 76 10.02 -0.33 -4.26
N ASN A 77 10.39 0.19 -5.44
CA ASN A 77 10.49 1.64 -5.65
C ASN A 77 9.14 2.34 -5.45
N MET A 78 8.05 1.74 -5.93
CA MET A 78 6.71 2.27 -5.73
C MET A 78 6.27 2.21 -4.27
N ALA A 79 6.64 1.16 -3.52
CA ALA A 79 6.38 1.07 -2.08
C ALA A 79 7.09 2.20 -1.32
N VAL A 80 8.34 2.51 -1.65
CA VAL A 80 9.08 3.64 -1.06
C VAL A 80 8.38 4.97 -1.37
N LEU A 81 7.99 5.20 -2.62
CA LEU A 81 7.25 6.42 -3.00
C LEU A 81 5.91 6.52 -2.30
N GLN A 82 5.20 5.40 -2.12
CA GLN A 82 3.91 5.37 -1.43
C GLN A 82 4.06 5.77 0.03
N VAL A 83 5.05 5.20 0.74
CA VAL A 83 5.34 5.55 2.13
C VAL A 83 5.75 7.02 2.23
N ALA A 84 6.63 7.50 1.34
CA ALA A 84 7.02 8.91 1.32
C ALA A 84 5.82 9.83 1.08
N GLY A 85 4.94 9.47 0.14
CA GLY A 85 3.71 10.22 -0.14
C GLY A 85 2.76 10.26 1.05
N LEU A 86 2.58 9.14 1.74
CA LEU A 86 1.74 9.06 2.95
C LEU A 86 2.33 9.90 4.09
N VAL A 87 3.64 9.84 4.31
CA VAL A 87 4.34 10.66 5.32
C VAL A 87 4.21 12.15 4.99
N LEU A 88 4.41 12.54 3.73
CA LEU A 88 4.22 13.93 3.27
C LEU A 88 2.78 14.40 3.44
N PHE A 89 1.80 13.52 3.19
CA PHE A 89 0.39 13.84 3.41
C PHE A 89 0.11 14.11 4.89
N ILE A 90 0.59 13.24 5.78
CA ILE A 90 0.40 13.40 7.24
C ILE A 90 1.09 14.66 7.76
N SER A 91 2.29 14.99 7.25
CA SER A 91 3.06 16.13 7.76
C SER A 91 2.62 17.49 7.20
N THR A 92 2.07 17.55 5.99
CA THR A 92 1.71 18.82 5.34
C THR A 92 0.22 19.05 5.19
N ILE A 93 -0.60 17.99 5.19
CA ILE A 93 -2.04 18.02 4.90
C ILE A 93 -2.33 18.83 3.61
N SER A 94 -1.43 18.72 2.62
CA SER A 94 -1.55 19.48 1.37
C SER A 94 -2.32 18.71 0.29
N THR A 95 -3.09 19.43 -0.53
CA THR A 95 -3.80 18.85 -1.68
C THR A 95 -2.83 18.19 -2.67
N VAL A 96 -1.62 18.73 -2.80
CA VAL A 96 -0.56 18.18 -3.65
C VAL A 96 -0.14 16.79 -3.18
N ALA A 97 0.05 16.59 -1.87
CA ALA A 97 0.38 15.28 -1.32
C ALA A 97 -0.75 14.26 -1.53
N VAL A 98 -2.01 14.68 -1.41
CA VAL A 98 -3.17 13.82 -1.72
C VAL A 98 -3.14 13.35 -3.18
N ILE A 99 -2.97 14.29 -4.12
CA ILE A 99 -2.90 13.97 -5.55
C ILE A 99 -1.76 13.00 -5.82
N PHE A 100 -0.59 13.23 -5.21
CA PHE A 100 0.57 12.36 -5.35
C PHE A 100 0.30 10.93 -4.87
N VAL A 101 -0.31 10.76 -3.68
CA VAL A 101 -0.70 9.44 -3.17
C VAL A 101 -1.72 8.77 -4.09
N MET A 102 -2.71 9.51 -4.60
CA MET A 102 -3.71 8.96 -5.52
C MET A 102 -3.09 8.47 -6.83
N VAL A 103 -2.13 9.21 -7.40
CA VAL A 103 -1.38 8.78 -8.58
C VAL A 103 -0.61 7.49 -8.29
N ILE A 104 0.03 7.38 -7.12
CA ILE A 104 0.76 6.16 -6.74
C ILE A 104 -0.18 4.97 -6.61
N LEU A 105 -1.35 5.13 -5.99
CA LEU A 105 -2.35 4.06 -5.88
C LEU A 105 -2.84 3.59 -7.25
N LEU A 106 -3.07 4.52 -8.19
CA LEU A 106 -3.43 4.17 -9.57
C LEU A 106 -2.30 3.38 -10.27
N VAL A 107 -1.06 3.82 -10.13
CA VAL A 107 0.11 3.10 -10.67
C VAL A 107 0.23 1.72 -10.04
N ALA A 108 0.04 1.59 -8.72
CA ALA A 108 0.08 0.32 -8.01
C ALA A 108 -1.01 -0.65 -8.53
N ALA A 109 -2.23 -0.16 -8.76
CA ALA A 109 -3.31 -0.95 -9.36
C ALA A 109 -2.95 -1.43 -10.77
N VAL A 110 -2.42 -0.55 -11.63
CA VAL A 110 -1.99 -0.91 -12.99
C VAL A 110 -0.88 -1.96 -12.95
N LEU A 111 0.11 -1.79 -12.07
CA LEU A 111 1.21 -2.74 -11.90
C LEU A 111 0.70 -4.10 -11.43
N LEU A 112 -0.22 -4.12 -10.46
CA LEU A 112 -0.86 -5.34 -9.97
C LEU A 112 -1.56 -6.09 -11.10
N VAL A 113 -2.39 -5.40 -11.89
CA VAL A 113 -3.13 -6.02 -13.01
C VAL A 113 -2.16 -6.58 -14.06
N LYS A 114 -1.12 -5.81 -14.41
CA LYS A 114 -0.08 -6.28 -15.34
C LYS A 114 0.62 -7.53 -14.81
N GLU A 115 0.96 -7.55 -13.52
CA GLU A 115 1.67 -8.67 -12.91
C GLU A 115 0.77 -9.91 -12.81
N ILE A 116 -0.52 -9.77 -12.50
CA ILE A 116 -1.48 -10.87 -12.52
C ILE A 116 -1.58 -11.49 -13.91
N ARG A 117 -1.74 -10.65 -14.94
CA ARG A 117 -1.90 -11.09 -16.35
C ARG A 117 -0.63 -11.68 -16.97
N ARG A 118 0.54 -11.43 -16.38
CA ARG A 118 1.80 -11.96 -16.90
C ARG A 118 1.87 -13.49 -16.68
N PRO A 119 2.12 -14.31 -17.71
CA PRO A 119 2.33 -15.75 -17.53
C PRO A 119 3.56 -16.02 -16.65
N ALA A 120 3.48 -17.01 -15.78
CA ALA A 120 4.63 -17.54 -15.05
C ALA A 120 5.42 -18.44 -16.02
N TYR A 121 6.65 -18.03 -16.35
CA TYR A 121 7.60 -18.84 -17.11
C TYR A 121 8.74 -19.25 -16.18
#